data_AF-A0A962E3M1-F1
#
_entry.id   AF-A0A962E3M1-F1
#
_cell.length_a   1.000
_cell.length_b   1.000
_cell.length_c   1.000
_cell.angle_alpha   90.00
_cell.angle_beta   90.00
_cell.angle_gamma   90.00
#
_symmetry.space_group_name_H-M   'P 1'
#
loop_
_entity.id
_entity.type
_entity.pdbx_description
1 polymer ?
#
loop_
_entity_poly.entity_id
_entity_poly.type
_entity_poly.pdbx_seq_one_letter_code
_entity_poly.pdbx_strand_id
1 'polypeptide(L)'
;MTDFTPPFEVQNRIAVLDIDSSSIIKNIYLPDEYLTGSVFLNSEQTKLYAGTYNHIIVINTNTLEVEQSISIPSPAETIFLNQTDDTLYFSTSSSQFLYQLNLLSNTVSVAVDFGIYSINKAEFNESLNTAIFILSDGGNSTIFKVFDIKTMSELFSYDAPSYNSDLISNDGSTYFHFVNQDSSIYSRSLVDGSINWVTQISNESFGVIFENFDNTITAISHQKTYKINKSDGQWSIQSNIKLSDFTDIWGVSFERIENNSFFAINHPAFFCLTGWCSPITSLKSYTLNFNDNTVSNNYQNEQIVGSYARGRYIGDLLYSPPIIPIFGNSGLLILVSVLLCTGIFYSRQYNH
;
A
#
# COMPACT_ATOMS: atom_id res chain seq x y z
N MET A 1 16.39 7.40 38.06
CA MET A 1 15.98 7.47 36.65
C MET A 1 15.04 6.32 36.42
N THR A 2 13.74 6.61 36.47
CA THR A 2 12.68 5.65 36.16
C THR A 2 12.48 5.69 34.66
N ASP A 3 12.79 4.61 33.97
CA ASP A 3 12.44 4.43 32.56
C ASP A 3 10.92 4.53 32.41
N PHE A 4 10.49 5.64 31.84
CA PHE A 4 9.10 5.87 31.48
C PHE A 4 8.93 5.39 30.03
N THR A 5 8.80 4.08 29.85
CA THR A 5 8.33 3.51 28.58
C THR A 5 6.86 3.91 28.39
N PRO A 6 6.50 4.68 27.34
CA PRO A 6 5.10 4.96 27.05
C PRO A 6 4.31 3.65 26.81
N PRO A 7 2.99 3.63 27.07
CA PRO A 7 2.17 2.42 27.11
C PRO A 7 1.80 1.86 25.73
N PHE A 8 2.36 2.40 24.65
CA PHE A 8 2.24 1.78 23.34
C PHE A 8 3.37 0.77 23.22
N GLU A 9 3.06 -0.53 23.27
CA GLU A 9 3.98 -1.55 22.81
C GLU A 9 4.27 -1.31 21.31
N VAL A 10 5.32 -0.53 21.04
CA VAL A 10 5.85 -0.26 19.70
C VAL A 10 6.56 -1.52 19.21
N GLN A 11 5.82 -2.62 19.01
CA GLN A 11 6.38 -3.88 18.57
C GLN A 11 6.26 -3.98 17.05
N ASN A 12 7.40 -3.82 16.35
CA ASN A 12 7.51 -4.08 14.92
C ASN A 12 7.15 -5.54 14.63
N ARG A 13 5.95 -5.76 14.11
CA ARG A 13 5.42 -7.11 13.87
C ARG A 13 4.64 -7.15 12.57
N ILE A 14 4.43 -8.34 12.03
CA ILE A 14 3.43 -8.63 11.00
C ILE A 14 2.33 -9.45 11.67
N ALA A 15 1.08 -9.01 11.53
CA ALA A 15 -0.06 -9.76 12.00
C ALA A 15 -0.54 -10.72 10.90
N VAL A 16 -0.71 -11.98 11.27
CA VAL A 16 -1.31 -13.02 10.42
C VAL A 16 -2.75 -13.19 10.88
N LEU A 17 -3.69 -12.88 10.00
CA LEU A 17 -5.11 -12.96 10.28
C LEU A 17 -5.71 -14.18 9.58
N ASP A 18 -6.54 -14.91 10.32
CA ASP A 18 -7.49 -15.85 9.76
C ASP A 18 -8.67 -15.05 9.19
N ILE A 19 -9.01 -15.21 7.91
CA ILE A 19 -10.04 -14.37 7.29
C ILE A 19 -11.44 -14.71 7.82
N ASP A 20 -11.74 -16.00 7.94
CA ASP A 20 -13.08 -16.50 8.31
C ASP A 20 -13.49 -16.11 9.72
N SER A 21 -12.59 -16.31 10.68
CA SER A 21 -12.79 -15.90 12.07
C SER A 21 -12.39 -14.45 12.32
N SER A 22 -11.66 -13.84 11.38
CA SER A 22 -11.08 -12.49 11.52
C SER A 22 -10.26 -12.33 12.81
N SER A 23 -9.61 -13.41 13.23
CA SER A 23 -8.77 -13.45 14.43
C SER A 23 -7.28 -13.45 14.06
N ILE A 24 -6.45 -12.87 14.94
CA ILE A 24 -4.99 -12.94 14.76
C ILE A 24 -4.53 -14.34 15.16
N ILE A 25 -4.00 -15.09 14.20
CA ILE A 25 -3.40 -16.42 14.43
C ILE A 25 -2.04 -16.26 15.09
N LYS A 26 -1.21 -15.35 14.55
CA LYS A 26 0.16 -15.14 15.04
C LYS A 26 0.63 -13.72 14.75
N ASN A 27 1.45 -13.21 15.67
CA ASN A 27 2.27 -12.03 15.45
C ASN A 27 3.70 -12.47 15.16
N ILE A 28 4.24 -12.09 14.01
CA ILE A 28 5.63 -12.33 13.63
C ILE A 28 6.43 -11.09 14.02
N TYR A 29 7.29 -11.21 15.02
CA TYR A 29 8.11 -10.10 15.49
C TYR A 29 9.35 -9.94 14.63
N LEU A 30 9.65 -8.69 14.26
CA LEU A 30 10.80 -8.33 13.45
C LEU A 30 11.93 -7.83 14.36
N PRO A 31 13.17 -8.30 14.16
CA PRO A 31 14.30 -7.91 15.00
C PRO A 31 14.70 -6.45 14.72
N ASP A 32 14.38 -5.54 15.65
CA ASP A 32 14.83 -4.13 15.69
C ASP A 32 14.64 -3.29 14.42
N GLU A 33 13.75 -3.71 13.52
CA GLU A 33 13.56 -3.09 12.21
C GLU A 33 12.13 -2.64 11.99
N TYR A 34 11.97 -1.42 11.45
CA TYR A 34 10.66 -0.87 11.11
C TYR A 34 10.25 -1.34 9.72
N LEU A 35 9.05 -1.91 9.62
CA LEU A 35 8.42 -2.15 8.33
C LEU A 35 8.20 -0.81 7.64
N THR A 36 8.72 -0.70 6.41
CA THR A 36 8.61 0.53 5.63
C THR A 36 7.59 0.42 4.52
N GLY A 37 7.14 -0.78 4.17
CA GLY A 37 6.08 -0.90 3.17
C GLY A 37 5.51 -2.28 2.97
N SER A 38 5.45 -2.67 1.69
CA SER A 38 4.68 -3.80 1.21
C SER A 38 5.30 -5.13 1.62
N VAL A 39 4.47 -6.18 1.67
CA VAL A 39 4.93 -7.57 1.75
C VAL A 39 4.67 -8.27 0.41
N PHE A 40 5.48 -9.25 0.04
CA PHE A 40 5.37 -9.94 -1.25
C PHE A 40 5.60 -11.44 -1.08
N LEU A 41 4.81 -12.26 -1.77
CA LEU A 41 4.92 -13.72 -1.72
C LEU A 41 5.64 -14.25 -2.94
N ASN A 42 6.44 -15.30 -2.76
CA ASN A 42 6.89 -16.08 -3.90
C ASN A 42 5.74 -16.85 -4.55
N SER A 43 5.96 -17.32 -5.77
CA SER A 43 4.96 -18.04 -6.57
C SER A 43 4.41 -19.29 -5.88
N GLU A 44 5.26 -20.00 -5.14
CA GLU A 44 4.87 -21.19 -4.36
C GLU A 44 4.20 -20.86 -3.01
N GLN A 45 4.13 -19.57 -2.65
CA GLN A 45 3.57 -19.08 -1.38
C GLN A 45 4.23 -19.69 -0.13
N THR A 46 5.48 -20.14 -0.25
CA THR A 46 6.28 -20.72 0.84
C THR A 46 7.09 -19.67 1.59
N LYS A 47 7.31 -18.51 0.98
CA LYS A 47 8.08 -17.39 1.53
C LYS A 47 7.36 -16.07 1.34
N LEU A 48 7.34 -15.29 2.42
CA LEU A 48 6.92 -13.90 2.43
C LEU A 48 8.14 -13.01 2.63
N TYR A 49 8.32 -12.05 1.72
CA TYR A 49 9.34 -11.02 1.78
C TYR A 49 8.70 -9.76 2.34
N ALA A 50 9.36 -9.11 3.31
CA ALA A 50 8.90 -7.87 3.90
C ALA A 50 10.01 -6.82 3.86
N GLY A 51 9.69 -5.65 3.30
CA GLY A 51 10.64 -4.54 3.21
C GLY A 51 10.72 -3.72 4.50
N THR A 52 11.94 -3.44 4.94
CA THR A 52 12.23 -2.55 6.06
C THR A 52 13.14 -1.41 5.62
N TYR A 53 13.51 -0.55 6.57
CA TYR A 53 14.38 0.59 6.31
C TYR A 53 15.77 0.19 5.77
N ASN A 54 16.29 -0.96 6.18
CA ASN A 54 17.65 -1.38 5.87
C ASN A 54 17.80 -2.88 5.59
N HIS A 55 16.72 -3.67 5.62
CA HIS A 55 16.74 -5.06 5.22
C HIS A 55 15.50 -5.49 4.42
N ILE A 56 15.62 -6.62 3.77
CA ILE A 56 14.50 -7.47 3.38
C ILE A 56 14.44 -8.63 4.37
N ILE A 57 13.31 -8.78 5.04
CA ILE A 57 13.04 -9.91 5.94
C ILE A 57 12.36 -11.01 5.14
N VAL A 58 12.88 -12.24 5.27
CA VAL A 58 12.31 -13.44 4.64
C VAL A 58 11.64 -14.27 5.73
N ILE A 59 10.38 -14.61 5.51
CA ILE A 59 9.51 -15.30 6.47
C ILE A 59 9.02 -16.58 5.84
N ASN A 60 9.15 -17.69 6.56
CA ASN A 60 8.52 -18.95 6.19
C ASN A 60 7.02 -18.87 6.44
N THR A 61 6.20 -19.11 5.43
CA THR A 61 4.75 -18.97 5.54
C THR A 61 4.09 -20.15 6.25
N ASN A 62 4.75 -21.32 6.31
CA ASN A 62 4.25 -22.50 7.00
C ASN A 62 4.52 -22.44 8.51
N THR A 63 5.74 -22.02 8.91
CA THR A 63 6.10 -21.91 10.33
C THR A 63 5.77 -20.54 10.91
N LEU A 64 5.58 -19.54 10.04
CA LEU A 64 5.36 -18.14 10.40
C LEU A 64 6.53 -17.62 11.25
N GLU A 65 7.75 -17.89 10.82
CA GLU A 65 8.99 -17.49 11.48
C GLU A 65 9.93 -16.80 10.49
N VAL A 66 10.71 -15.85 11.00
CA VAL A 66 11.76 -15.18 10.22
C VAL A 66 12.89 -16.18 9.95
N GLU A 67 13.17 -16.44 8.67
CA GLU A 67 14.28 -17.31 8.24
C GLU A 67 15.57 -16.52 8.01
N GLN A 68 15.44 -15.29 7.51
CA GLN A 68 16.58 -14.51 7.05
C GLN A 68 16.30 -13.00 7.13
N SER A 69 17.35 -12.21 7.36
CA SER A 69 17.37 -10.76 7.16
C SER A 69 18.52 -10.42 6.21
N ILE A 70 18.23 -9.68 5.13
CA ILE A 70 19.18 -9.36 4.06
C ILE A 70 19.37 -7.85 4.00
N SER A 71 20.57 -7.36 4.28
CA SER A 71 20.84 -5.92 4.29
C SER A 71 20.72 -5.29 2.90
N ILE A 72 20.12 -4.10 2.85
CA ILE A 72 19.89 -3.31 1.65
C ILE A 72 20.36 -1.86 1.84
N PRO A 73 20.72 -1.15 0.75
CA PRO A 73 21.28 0.20 0.82
C PRO A 73 20.22 1.30 1.01
N SER A 74 18.93 0.97 0.91
CA SER A 74 17.83 1.94 0.89
C SER A 74 16.55 1.28 1.39
N PRO A 75 15.60 2.04 2.00
CA PRO A 75 14.33 1.49 2.44
C PRO A 75 13.57 0.78 1.33
N ALA A 76 12.98 -0.36 1.66
CA ALA A 76 12.15 -1.13 0.75
C ALA A 76 10.66 -0.88 1.05
N GLU A 77 10.07 0.08 0.34
CA GLU A 77 8.64 0.41 0.51
C GLU A 77 7.77 -0.33 -0.51
N THR A 78 8.29 -0.44 -1.74
CA THR A 78 7.72 -1.27 -2.79
C THR A 78 8.67 -2.42 -3.06
N ILE A 79 8.13 -3.64 -3.08
CA ILE A 79 8.89 -4.87 -3.35
C ILE A 79 8.08 -5.79 -4.25
N PHE A 80 8.78 -6.56 -5.09
CA PHE A 80 8.19 -7.58 -5.95
C PHE A 80 9.24 -8.57 -6.44
N LEU A 81 8.80 -9.75 -6.86
CA LEU A 81 9.67 -10.78 -7.43
C LEU A 81 9.54 -10.85 -8.95
N ASN A 82 10.59 -11.36 -9.59
CA ASN A 82 10.48 -11.88 -10.94
C ASN A 82 9.76 -13.24 -10.97
N GLN A 83 9.41 -13.72 -12.17
CA GLN A 83 8.67 -14.97 -12.36
C GLN A 83 9.38 -16.23 -11.85
N THR A 84 10.71 -16.20 -11.72
CA THR A 84 11.51 -17.34 -11.24
C THR A 84 11.79 -17.28 -9.73
N ASP A 85 11.28 -16.26 -9.03
CA ASP A 85 11.51 -16.01 -7.60
C ASP A 85 12.99 -15.96 -7.19
N ASP A 86 13.90 -15.67 -8.14
CA ASP A 86 15.34 -15.59 -7.89
C ASP A 86 15.83 -14.15 -7.72
N THR A 87 15.01 -13.18 -8.09
CA THR A 87 15.34 -11.75 -8.05
C THR A 87 14.19 -10.98 -7.43
N LEU A 88 14.50 -10.27 -6.34
CA LEU A 88 13.59 -9.35 -5.68
C LEU A 88 13.96 -7.92 -6.08
N TYR A 89 12.99 -7.19 -6.62
CA TYR A 89 13.13 -5.78 -6.93
C TYR A 89 12.54 -4.94 -5.81
N PHE A 90 13.18 -3.81 -5.50
CA PHE A 90 12.70 -2.92 -4.45
C PHE A 90 13.06 -1.45 -4.69
N SER A 91 12.25 -0.57 -4.10
CA SER A 91 12.49 0.88 -4.08
C SER A 91 11.86 1.54 -2.85
N THR A 92 12.40 2.70 -2.45
CA THR A 92 11.73 3.66 -1.56
C THR A 92 10.91 4.65 -2.40
N SER A 93 9.83 5.20 -1.83
CA SER A 93 9.11 6.29 -2.47
C SER A 93 10.04 7.47 -2.73
N SER A 94 9.79 8.17 -3.83
CA SER A 94 10.63 9.29 -4.28
C SER A 94 12.08 8.93 -4.65
N SER A 95 12.44 7.64 -4.74
CA SER A 95 13.72 7.20 -5.30
C SER A 95 13.72 7.29 -6.82
N GLN A 96 14.82 7.73 -7.42
CA GLN A 96 15.06 7.57 -8.87
C GLN A 96 15.57 6.18 -9.25
N PHE A 97 15.88 5.33 -8.27
CA PHE A 97 16.47 4.02 -8.49
C PHE A 97 15.47 2.92 -8.15
N LEU A 98 15.40 1.93 -9.05
CA LEU A 98 14.94 0.59 -8.75
C LEU A 98 16.15 -0.29 -8.47
N TYR A 99 16.17 -0.94 -7.31
CA TYR A 99 17.19 -1.92 -6.96
C TYR A 99 16.71 -3.33 -7.28
N GLN A 100 17.66 -4.22 -7.52
CA GLN A 100 17.45 -5.66 -7.55
C GLN A 100 18.34 -6.34 -6.53
N LEU A 101 17.80 -7.36 -5.88
CA LEU A 101 18.45 -8.28 -4.97
C LEU A 101 18.39 -9.68 -5.59
N ASN A 102 19.55 -10.23 -5.92
CA ASN A 102 19.64 -11.63 -6.29
C ASN A 102 19.53 -12.48 -5.01
N LEU A 103 18.50 -13.31 -4.91
CA LEU A 103 18.18 -14.09 -3.72
C LEU A 103 19.08 -15.33 -3.55
N LEU A 104 19.80 -15.74 -4.58
CA LEU A 104 20.75 -16.86 -4.53
C LEU A 104 22.11 -16.43 -3.98
N SER A 105 22.58 -15.24 -4.38
CA SER A 105 23.87 -14.69 -3.96
C SER A 105 23.76 -13.64 -2.84
N ASN A 106 22.55 -13.17 -2.52
CA ASN A 106 22.28 -12.02 -1.64
C ASN A 106 23.02 -10.74 -2.06
N THR A 107 23.16 -10.52 -3.37
CA THR A 107 23.84 -9.33 -3.90
C THR A 107 22.83 -8.30 -4.39
N VAL A 108 23.01 -7.05 -3.95
CA VAL A 108 22.18 -5.92 -4.37
C VAL A 108 22.88 -5.11 -5.46
N SER A 109 22.12 -4.66 -6.45
CA SER A 109 22.57 -3.75 -7.50
C SER A 109 21.43 -2.83 -7.96
N VAL A 110 21.74 -1.77 -8.70
CA VAL A 110 20.74 -0.93 -9.36
C VAL A 110 20.25 -1.66 -10.62
N ALA A 111 18.95 -1.89 -10.72
CA ALA A 111 18.32 -2.47 -11.90
C ALA A 111 17.98 -1.40 -12.94
N VAL A 112 17.42 -0.27 -12.48
CA VAL A 112 17.00 0.85 -13.34
C VAL A 112 17.32 2.17 -12.66
N ASP A 113 17.86 3.12 -13.43
CA ASP A 113 17.98 4.53 -13.07
C ASP A 113 16.98 5.34 -13.89
N PHE A 114 15.98 5.91 -13.22
CA PHE A 114 14.95 6.74 -13.83
C PHE A 114 15.42 8.18 -14.06
N GLY A 115 16.67 8.52 -13.74
CA GLY A 115 17.27 9.82 -13.98
C GLY A 115 16.65 10.90 -13.09
N ILE A 116 15.98 11.87 -13.70
CA ILE A 116 15.34 12.98 -12.97
C ILE A 116 13.99 12.60 -12.35
N TYR A 117 13.44 11.44 -12.74
CA TYR A 117 12.13 11.01 -12.28
C TYR A 117 12.25 10.16 -11.02
N SER A 118 11.35 10.41 -10.09
CA SER A 118 11.22 9.66 -8.85
C SER A 118 10.02 8.71 -8.90
N ILE A 119 10.15 7.53 -8.29
CA ILE A 119 9.10 6.52 -8.23
C ILE A 119 8.08 6.93 -7.18
N ASN A 120 6.86 7.24 -7.62
CA ASN A 120 5.73 7.46 -6.72
C ASN A 120 5.06 6.14 -6.37
N LYS A 121 4.89 5.27 -7.37
CA LYS A 121 4.26 3.96 -7.23
C LYS A 121 4.83 3.00 -8.27
N ALA A 122 4.83 1.72 -7.93
CA ALA A 122 5.06 0.66 -8.90
C ALA A 122 4.03 -0.46 -8.71
N GLU A 123 3.56 -1.00 -9.82
CA GLU A 123 2.62 -2.11 -9.88
C GLU A 123 3.17 -3.21 -10.78
N PHE A 124 2.86 -4.45 -10.43
CA PHE A 124 3.45 -5.63 -11.07
C PHE A 124 2.37 -6.57 -11.55
N ASN A 125 2.52 -7.00 -12.80
CA ASN A 125 1.68 -8.02 -13.39
C ASN A 125 2.53 -9.26 -13.69
N GLU A 126 2.31 -10.31 -12.91
CA GLU A 126 3.03 -11.58 -13.06
C GLU A 126 2.67 -12.28 -14.38
N SER A 127 1.41 -12.21 -14.81
CA SER A 127 0.89 -12.87 -16.02
C SER A 127 1.56 -12.37 -17.31
N LEU A 128 1.78 -11.06 -17.43
CA LEU A 128 2.43 -10.45 -18.58
C LEU A 128 3.92 -10.21 -18.40
N ASN A 129 4.48 -10.52 -17.22
CA ASN A 129 5.86 -10.19 -16.89
C ASN A 129 6.15 -8.69 -17.03
N THR A 130 5.19 -7.84 -16.65
CA THR A 130 5.31 -6.38 -16.81
C THR A 130 5.26 -5.64 -15.48
N ALA A 131 6.10 -4.63 -15.34
CA ALA A 131 6.06 -3.67 -14.25
C ALA A 131 5.61 -2.30 -14.80
N ILE A 132 4.68 -1.66 -14.11
CA ILE A 132 4.28 -0.28 -14.38
C ILE A 132 4.89 0.60 -13.30
N PHE A 133 5.70 1.55 -13.71
CA PHE A 133 6.25 2.57 -12.84
C PHE A 133 5.54 3.88 -13.09
N ILE A 134 5.12 4.50 -12.01
CA ILE A 134 4.43 5.77 -12.01
C ILE A 134 5.41 6.75 -11.41
N LEU A 135 5.87 7.66 -12.26
CA LEU A 135 6.99 8.51 -11.96
C LEU A 135 6.59 9.97 -12.00
N SER A 136 7.27 10.80 -11.20
CA SER A 136 7.13 12.25 -11.21
C SER A 136 8.50 12.91 -11.22
N ASP A 137 8.60 14.07 -11.85
CA ASP A 137 9.78 14.95 -11.81
C ASP A 137 9.71 15.98 -10.68
N GLY A 138 8.76 15.84 -9.76
CA GLY A 138 8.45 16.83 -8.72
C GLY A 138 7.58 18.00 -9.21
N GLY A 139 7.20 18.00 -10.50
CA GLY A 139 6.18 18.88 -11.06
C GLY A 139 4.77 18.28 -11.03
N ASN A 140 3.85 18.88 -11.79
CA ASN A 140 2.49 18.37 -11.96
C ASN A 140 2.39 17.25 -13.03
N SER A 141 3.52 16.85 -13.61
CA SER A 141 3.56 15.82 -14.65
C SER A 141 3.75 14.44 -14.01
N THR A 142 2.95 13.47 -14.46
CA THR A 142 3.12 12.06 -14.12
C THR A 142 3.38 11.31 -15.42
N ILE A 143 4.48 10.58 -15.46
CA ILE A 143 4.81 9.68 -16.56
C ILE A 143 4.66 8.25 -16.10
N PHE A 144 3.97 7.48 -16.92
CA PHE A 144 3.84 6.05 -16.76
C PHE A 144 4.88 5.39 -17.65
N LYS A 145 5.67 4.51 -17.07
CA LYS A 145 6.61 3.69 -17.83
C LYS A 145 6.32 2.22 -17.59
N VAL A 146 6.20 1.47 -18.66
CA VAL A 146 5.95 0.03 -18.61
C VAL A 146 7.23 -0.69 -18.99
N PHE A 147 7.62 -1.68 -18.19
CA PHE A 147 8.86 -2.43 -18.33
C PHE A 147 8.59 -3.92 -18.41
N ASP A 148 9.41 -4.65 -19.17
CA ASP A 148 9.50 -6.10 -19.07
C ASP A 148 10.32 -6.48 -17.82
N ILE A 149 9.76 -7.28 -16.92
CA ILE A 149 10.38 -7.63 -15.62
C ILE A 149 11.60 -8.54 -15.79
N LYS A 150 11.68 -9.30 -16.88
CA LYS A 150 12.76 -10.27 -17.10
C LYS A 150 14.05 -9.58 -17.51
N THR A 151 13.93 -8.53 -18.30
CA THR A 151 15.06 -7.79 -18.87
C THR A 151 15.24 -6.41 -18.27
N MET A 152 14.22 -5.92 -17.55
CA MET A 152 14.11 -4.54 -17.08
C MET A 152 14.30 -3.50 -18.20
N SER A 153 13.85 -3.84 -19.42
CA SER A 153 13.79 -2.89 -20.53
C SER A 153 12.44 -2.17 -20.58
N GLU A 154 12.47 -0.86 -20.84
CA GLU A 154 11.27 -0.08 -21.10
C GLU A 154 10.58 -0.60 -22.37
N LEU A 155 9.30 -0.95 -22.26
CA LEU A 155 8.44 -1.36 -23.37
C LEU A 155 7.83 -0.12 -24.04
N PHE A 156 7.23 0.76 -23.24
CA PHE A 156 6.68 2.05 -23.68
C PHE A 156 6.46 2.97 -22.48
N SER A 157 6.19 4.24 -22.77
CA SER A 157 5.81 5.24 -21.79
C SER A 157 4.74 6.19 -22.32
N TYR A 158 3.98 6.77 -21.41
CA TYR A 158 2.97 7.78 -21.73
C TYR A 158 2.79 8.78 -20.59
N ASP A 159 2.46 10.01 -20.95
CA ASP A 159 2.05 11.03 -19.99
C ASP A 159 0.60 10.79 -19.56
N ALA A 160 0.32 10.93 -18.27
CA ALA A 160 -1.04 10.96 -17.78
C ALA A 160 -1.24 12.04 -16.70
N PRO A 161 -2.48 12.52 -16.52
CA PRO A 161 -2.81 13.40 -15.41
C PRO A 161 -2.54 12.74 -14.05
N SER A 162 -2.39 13.56 -13.01
CA SER A 162 -2.38 13.09 -11.64
C SER A 162 -3.65 12.28 -11.36
N TYR A 163 -3.47 11.08 -10.82
CA TYR A 163 -4.53 10.11 -10.57
C TYR A 163 -4.58 9.79 -9.08
N ASN A 164 -5.67 9.14 -8.66
CA ASN A 164 -5.96 8.85 -7.27
C ASN A 164 -6.01 7.36 -6.95
N SER A 165 -6.46 6.57 -7.91
CA SER A 165 -6.55 5.12 -7.82
C SER A 165 -6.34 4.49 -9.18
N ASP A 166 -5.90 3.26 -9.16
CA ASP A 166 -5.44 2.51 -10.31
C ASP A 166 -5.57 1.01 -10.10
N LEU A 167 -5.60 0.28 -11.21
CA LEU A 167 -5.80 -1.15 -11.26
C LEU A 167 -5.25 -1.70 -12.58
N ILE A 168 -4.41 -2.73 -12.50
CA ILE A 168 -4.12 -3.60 -13.63
C ILE A 168 -5.21 -4.69 -13.71
N SER A 169 -5.72 -4.95 -14.90
CA SER A 169 -6.69 -6.04 -15.10
C SER A 169 -6.11 -7.40 -14.72
N ASN A 170 -6.96 -8.35 -14.34
CA ASN A 170 -6.56 -9.70 -13.97
C ASN A 170 -5.83 -10.43 -15.11
N ASP A 171 -6.24 -10.17 -16.36
CA ASP A 171 -5.57 -10.68 -17.58
C ASP A 171 -4.29 -9.89 -17.95
N GLY A 172 -4.01 -8.81 -17.21
CA GLY A 172 -2.88 -7.91 -17.42
C GLY A 172 -2.96 -7.03 -18.66
N SER A 173 -3.97 -7.19 -19.51
CA SER A 173 -4.04 -6.49 -20.79
C SER A 173 -4.35 -5.00 -20.67
N THR A 174 -4.93 -4.56 -19.55
CA THR A 174 -5.50 -3.22 -19.41
C THR A 174 -5.10 -2.59 -18.08
N TYR A 175 -4.72 -1.33 -18.14
CA TYR A 175 -4.51 -0.48 -16.98
C TYR A 175 -5.64 0.54 -16.86
N PHE A 176 -6.31 0.51 -15.72
CA PHE A 176 -7.32 1.48 -15.34
C PHE A 176 -6.69 2.49 -14.39
N HIS A 177 -6.89 3.78 -14.64
CA HIS A 177 -6.54 4.82 -13.68
C HIS A 177 -7.63 5.87 -13.63
N PHE A 178 -7.86 6.37 -12.42
CA PHE A 178 -8.88 7.36 -12.13
C PHE A 178 -8.26 8.73 -11.88
N VAL A 179 -8.69 9.72 -12.66
CA VAL A 179 -8.25 11.10 -12.60
C VAL A 179 -9.26 11.93 -11.82
N ASN A 180 -8.81 12.45 -10.68
CA ASN A 180 -9.66 13.17 -9.75
C ASN A 180 -10.16 14.53 -10.29
N GLN A 181 -9.34 15.18 -11.13
CA GLN A 181 -9.58 16.55 -11.60
C GLN A 181 -10.82 16.66 -12.49
N ASP A 182 -11.09 15.61 -13.29
CA ASP A 182 -12.21 15.54 -14.22
C ASP A 182 -13.18 14.40 -13.87
N SER A 183 -12.96 13.69 -12.75
CA SER A 183 -13.70 12.50 -12.35
C SER A 183 -13.80 11.45 -13.46
N SER A 184 -12.74 11.27 -14.24
CA SER A 184 -12.71 10.31 -15.35
C SER A 184 -11.90 9.06 -15.02
N ILE A 185 -12.39 7.92 -15.49
CA ILE A 185 -11.65 6.66 -15.51
C ILE A 185 -11.18 6.42 -16.94
N TYR A 186 -9.88 6.20 -17.07
CA TYR A 186 -9.21 5.88 -18.31
C TYR A 186 -8.91 4.40 -18.33
N SER A 187 -9.29 3.73 -19.42
CA SER A 187 -8.86 2.37 -19.75
C SER A 187 -7.77 2.44 -20.80
N ARG A 188 -6.60 1.87 -20.53
CA ARG A 188 -5.47 1.84 -21.45
C ARG A 188 -4.96 0.44 -21.69
N SER A 189 -4.61 0.15 -22.93
CA SER A 189 -3.93 -1.08 -23.32
C SER A 189 -2.52 -1.11 -22.71
N LEU A 190 -2.17 -2.22 -22.07
CA LEU A 190 -0.81 -2.49 -21.58
C LEU A 190 0.10 -3.11 -22.65
N VAL A 191 -0.40 -3.24 -23.88
CA VAL A 191 0.40 -3.69 -25.03
C VAL A 191 1.12 -2.52 -25.68
N ASP A 192 0.45 -1.36 -25.77
CA ASP A 192 0.92 -0.20 -26.55
C ASP A 192 0.61 1.17 -25.92
N GLY A 193 -0.02 1.20 -24.75
CA GLY A 193 -0.38 2.44 -24.04
C GLY A 193 -1.58 3.20 -24.62
N SER A 194 -2.22 2.68 -25.68
CA SER A 194 -3.37 3.31 -26.32
C SER A 194 -4.57 3.40 -25.38
N ILE A 195 -5.39 4.44 -25.54
CA ILE A 195 -6.64 4.59 -24.77
C ILE A 195 -7.70 3.71 -25.43
N ASN A 196 -8.25 2.77 -24.67
CA ASN A 196 -9.39 1.95 -25.08
C ASN A 196 -10.68 2.78 -25.01
N TRP A 197 -10.90 3.44 -23.88
CA TRP A 197 -12.03 4.34 -23.63
C TRP A 197 -11.76 5.23 -22.42
N VAL A 198 -12.54 6.30 -22.32
CA VAL A 198 -12.58 7.20 -21.16
C VAL A 198 -14.03 7.39 -20.78
N THR A 199 -14.34 7.29 -19.49
CA THR A 199 -15.69 7.51 -18.98
C THR A 199 -15.64 8.45 -17.78
N GLN A 200 -16.58 9.39 -17.72
CA GLN A 200 -16.69 10.32 -16.61
C GLN A 200 -17.78 9.84 -15.65
N ILE A 201 -17.47 9.77 -14.36
CA ILE A 201 -18.40 9.30 -13.32
C ILE A 201 -18.65 10.42 -12.30
N SER A 202 -19.85 10.97 -12.38
CA SER A 202 -20.57 11.75 -11.35
C SER A 202 -19.89 12.94 -10.63
N ASN A 203 -18.77 13.51 -11.12
CA ASN A 203 -18.03 14.58 -10.41
C ASN A 203 -17.66 14.18 -8.96
N GLU A 204 -17.45 12.88 -8.73
CA GLU A 204 -17.08 12.33 -7.42
C GLU A 204 -15.59 12.00 -7.38
N SER A 205 -15.02 12.01 -6.19
CA SER A 205 -13.71 11.43 -5.93
C SER A 205 -13.85 9.95 -5.59
N PHE A 206 -13.06 9.13 -6.27
CA PHE A 206 -13.01 7.69 -6.03
C PHE A 206 -11.84 7.35 -5.11
N GLY A 207 -12.11 6.45 -4.17
CA GLY A 207 -11.08 5.92 -3.29
C GLY A 207 -10.41 4.70 -3.91
N VAL A 208 -11.18 3.83 -4.56
CA VAL A 208 -10.73 2.48 -4.93
C VAL A 208 -11.41 1.99 -6.20
N ILE A 209 -10.64 1.26 -7.01
CA ILE A 209 -11.13 0.48 -8.15
C ILE A 209 -10.59 -0.95 -8.07
N PHE A 210 -11.41 -1.95 -8.39
CA PHE A 210 -10.99 -3.36 -8.49
C PHE A 210 -11.80 -4.11 -9.54
N GLU A 211 -11.28 -5.26 -10.01
CA GLU A 211 -11.91 -6.06 -11.07
C GLU A 211 -12.80 -7.17 -10.51
N ASN A 212 -14.02 -7.28 -11.08
CA ASN A 212 -14.96 -8.36 -10.86
C ASN A 212 -14.77 -9.50 -11.87
N PHE A 213 -15.30 -10.69 -11.56
CA PHE A 213 -15.25 -11.85 -12.47
C PHE A 213 -16.08 -11.70 -13.75
N ASP A 214 -17.07 -10.81 -13.76
CA ASP A 214 -18.04 -10.66 -14.85
C ASP A 214 -17.63 -9.61 -15.90
N ASN A 215 -16.33 -9.47 -16.15
CA ASN A 215 -15.75 -8.50 -17.07
C ASN A 215 -16.14 -7.04 -16.75
N THR A 216 -16.35 -6.75 -15.47
CA THR A 216 -16.60 -5.40 -14.97
C THR A 216 -15.56 -5.00 -13.94
N ILE A 217 -15.42 -3.69 -13.73
CA ILE A 217 -14.71 -3.13 -12.59
C ILE A 217 -15.73 -2.51 -11.64
N THR A 218 -15.46 -2.60 -10.35
CA THR A 218 -16.19 -1.86 -9.33
C THR A 218 -15.35 -0.69 -8.88
N ALA A 219 -15.97 0.48 -8.83
CA ALA A 219 -15.36 1.72 -8.39
C ALA A 219 -16.15 2.27 -7.18
N ILE A 220 -15.46 2.46 -6.06
CA ILE A 220 -16.07 2.95 -4.81
C ILE A 220 -15.69 4.40 -4.61
N SER A 221 -16.69 5.27 -4.57
CA SER A 221 -16.56 6.69 -4.23
C SER A 221 -16.91 6.95 -2.77
N HIS A 222 -16.74 8.20 -2.33
CA HIS A 222 -17.23 8.65 -1.03
C HIS A 222 -18.76 8.64 -0.90
N GLN A 223 -19.49 8.49 -2.00
CA GLN A 223 -20.96 8.55 -2.00
C GLN A 223 -21.62 7.23 -2.37
N LYS A 224 -21.07 6.49 -3.33
CA LYS A 224 -21.69 5.31 -3.92
C LYS A 224 -20.66 4.32 -4.46
N THR A 225 -21.14 3.14 -4.81
CA THR A 225 -20.38 2.16 -5.58
C THR A 225 -20.94 2.05 -6.99
N TYR A 226 -20.04 2.02 -7.96
CA TYR A 226 -20.34 1.96 -9.38
C TYR A 226 -19.80 0.66 -9.96
N LYS A 227 -20.56 0.09 -10.90
CA LYS A 227 -20.12 -1.02 -11.74
C LYS A 227 -19.88 -0.49 -13.14
N ILE A 228 -18.73 -0.80 -13.72
CA ILE A 228 -18.29 -0.26 -15.00
C ILE A 228 -17.87 -1.44 -15.89
N ASN A 229 -18.38 -1.48 -17.11
CA ASN A 229 -18.02 -2.50 -18.09
C ASN A 229 -16.58 -2.25 -18.59
N LYS A 230 -15.72 -3.27 -18.50
CA LYS A 230 -14.31 -3.19 -18.92
C LYS A 230 -14.14 -2.89 -20.41
N SER A 231 -15.10 -3.28 -21.23
CA SER A 231 -14.97 -3.21 -22.69
C SER A 231 -15.28 -1.83 -23.28
N ASP A 232 -16.21 -1.09 -22.68
CA ASP A 232 -16.73 0.16 -23.26
C ASP A 232 -16.87 1.31 -22.25
N GLY A 233 -16.55 1.09 -20.97
CA GLY A 233 -16.63 2.12 -19.93
C GLY A 233 -18.06 2.54 -19.57
N GLN A 234 -19.08 1.82 -20.03
CA GLN A 234 -20.45 2.07 -19.58
C GLN A 234 -20.58 1.71 -18.11
N TRP A 235 -21.27 2.56 -17.35
CA TRP A 235 -21.38 2.38 -15.90
C TRP A 235 -22.80 2.52 -15.39
N SER A 236 -23.04 1.91 -14.25
CA SER A 236 -24.28 2.02 -13.49
C SER A 236 -23.98 2.07 -11.99
N ILE A 237 -24.93 2.58 -11.21
CA ILE A 237 -24.84 2.52 -9.75
C ILE A 237 -25.08 1.06 -9.35
N GLN A 238 -24.11 0.46 -8.67
CA GLN A 238 -24.18 -0.91 -8.17
C GLN A 238 -24.82 -0.95 -6.78
N SER A 239 -24.37 -0.06 -5.89
CA SER A 239 -24.83 -0.03 -4.51
C SER A 239 -24.66 1.33 -3.85
N ASN A 240 -25.30 1.47 -2.69
CA ASN A 240 -25.13 2.62 -1.80
C ASN A 240 -23.96 2.43 -0.82
N ILE A 241 -23.19 1.34 -0.94
CA ILE A 241 -21.95 1.18 -0.17
C ILE A 241 -21.01 2.29 -0.61
N LYS A 242 -20.38 2.95 0.34
CA LYS A 242 -19.54 4.12 0.12
C LYS A 242 -18.28 4.05 0.96
N LEU A 243 -17.24 4.76 0.55
CA LEU A 243 -15.94 4.72 1.22
C LEU A 243 -16.04 5.12 2.71
N SER A 244 -16.95 6.04 3.04
CA SER A 244 -17.20 6.47 4.42
C SER A 244 -17.76 5.37 5.33
N ASP A 245 -18.26 4.26 4.78
CA ASP A 245 -18.73 3.12 5.58
C ASP A 245 -17.55 2.36 6.21
N PHE A 246 -16.33 2.56 5.70
CA PHE A 246 -15.11 1.85 6.13
C PHE A 246 -14.15 2.73 6.93
N THR A 247 -14.04 4.01 6.58
CA THR A 247 -13.08 4.93 7.19
C THR A 247 -13.56 6.36 7.11
N ASP A 248 -13.37 7.11 8.19
CA ASP A 248 -13.77 8.51 8.28
C ASP A 248 -12.74 9.45 7.64
N ILE A 249 -11.51 9.01 7.40
CA ILE A 249 -10.39 9.95 7.21
C ILE A 249 -9.36 9.53 6.15
N TRP A 250 -8.92 8.27 6.10
CA TRP A 250 -7.82 7.86 5.21
C TRP A 250 -8.03 6.45 4.68
N GLY A 251 -7.70 6.27 3.39
CA GLY A 251 -7.64 5.09 2.52
C GLY A 251 -8.11 3.71 3.02
N VAL A 252 -8.51 2.87 2.10
CA VAL A 252 -8.87 1.48 2.40
C VAL A 252 -8.14 0.60 1.40
N SER A 253 -7.47 -0.42 1.92
CA SER A 253 -6.97 -1.50 1.08
C SER A 253 -8.10 -2.48 0.86
N PHE A 254 -8.33 -2.83 -0.40
CA PHE A 254 -9.28 -3.86 -0.78
C PHE A 254 -8.53 -5.00 -1.40
N GLU A 255 -8.99 -6.18 -1.06
CA GLU A 255 -8.43 -7.40 -1.57
C GLU A 255 -9.57 -8.38 -1.81
N ARG A 256 -9.45 -9.15 -2.89
CA ARG A 256 -10.50 -10.08 -3.28
C ARG A 256 -10.36 -11.39 -2.50
N ILE A 257 -11.46 -11.89 -1.94
CA ILE A 257 -11.50 -13.20 -1.30
C ILE A 257 -12.00 -14.23 -2.33
N GLU A 258 -13.29 -14.14 -2.70
CA GLU A 258 -13.95 -15.03 -3.64
C GLU A 258 -15.10 -14.29 -4.35
N ASN A 259 -15.37 -14.61 -5.62
CA ASN A 259 -16.51 -14.05 -6.36
C ASN A 259 -16.62 -12.51 -6.25
N ASN A 260 -17.80 -12.01 -5.86
CA ASN A 260 -18.08 -10.59 -5.60
C ASN A 260 -17.91 -10.22 -4.11
N SER A 261 -17.14 -11.02 -3.38
CA SER A 261 -16.80 -10.79 -1.98
C SER A 261 -15.38 -10.25 -1.83
N PHE A 262 -15.25 -9.18 -1.06
CA PHE A 262 -14.00 -8.47 -0.88
C PHE A 262 -13.71 -8.31 0.60
N PHE A 263 -12.45 -8.41 0.94
CA PHE A 263 -11.95 -7.98 2.22
C PHE A 263 -11.51 -6.52 2.11
N ALA A 264 -11.81 -5.72 3.11
CA ALA A 264 -11.32 -4.37 3.22
C ALA A 264 -10.65 -4.15 4.57
N ILE A 265 -9.51 -3.47 4.57
CA ILE A 265 -8.83 -2.99 5.77
C ILE A 265 -8.65 -1.48 5.66
N ASN A 266 -8.99 -0.74 6.70
CA ASN A 266 -8.72 0.69 6.75
C ASN A 266 -7.22 0.98 6.95
N HIS A 267 -6.73 2.00 6.26
CA HIS A 267 -5.41 2.56 6.52
C HIS A 267 -5.41 3.29 7.87
N PRO A 268 -4.25 3.35 8.56
CA PRO A 268 -4.10 4.22 9.71
C PRO A 268 -4.26 5.67 9.27
N ALA A 269 -5.10 6.40 9.98
CA ALA A 269 -5.07 7.85 9.96
C ALA A 269 -4.06 8.33 10.99
N PHE A 270 -3.23 9.31 10.64
CA PHE A 270 -2.31 9.94 11.56
C PHE A 270 -2.72 11.38 11.84
N PHE A 271 -2.65 11.77 13.11
CA PHE A 271 -2.70 13.17 13.51
C PHE A 271 -1.29 13.64 13.83
N CYS A 272 -0.81 14.63 13.07
CA CYS A 272 0.52 15.19 13.25
C CYS A 272 0.44 16.57 13.91
N LEU A 273 0.97 16.71 15.13
CA LEU A 273 1.14 18.00 15.80
C LEU A 273 2.63 18.27 15.99
N THR A 274 3.14 19.40 15.48
CA THR A 274 4.54 19.83 15.71
C THR A 274 5.60 18.77 15.34
N GLY A 275 5.35 18.02 14.27
CA GLY A 275 6.25 16.94 13.80
C GLY A 275 6.06 15.60 14.51
N TRP A 276 5.07 15.49 15.41
CA TRP A 276 4.73 14.24 16.08
C TRP A 276 3.45 13.69 15.49
N CYS A 277 3.52 12.51 14.87
CA CYS A 277 2.37 11.85 14.30
C CYS A 277 1.96 10.68 15.19
N SER A 278 0.71 10.66 15.63
CA SER A 278 0.12 9.50 16.30
C SER A 278 -0.97 8.94 15.41
N PRO A 279 -1.09 7.61 15.29
CA PRO A 279 -2.28 7.03 14.68
C PRO A 279 -3.49 7.45 15.51
N ILE A 280 -4.64 7.66 14.87
CA ILE A 280 -5.91 8.03 15.51
C ILE A 280 -7.05 7.07 15.15
N THR A 281 -6.78 6.08 14.29
CA THR A 281 -7.75 5.04 13.94
C THR A 281 -7.29 3.68 14.47
N SER A 282 -8.28 2.88 14.85
CA SER A 282 -8.10 1.45 15.08
C SER A 282 -8.09 0.66 13.78
N LEU A 283 -7.49 -0.52 13.82
CA LEU A 283 -7.53 -1.48 12.73
C LEU A 283 -8.95 -2.06 12.69
N LYS A 284 -9.59 -1.89 11.54
CA LYS A 284 -10.89 -2.42 11.21
C LYS A 284 -10.77 -3.23 9.95
N SER A 285 -11.39 -4.41 9.95
CA SER A 285 -11.56 -5.18 8.73
C SER A 285 -13.02 -5.49 8.45
N TYR A 286 -13.33 -5.58 7.17
CA TYR A 286 -14.68 -5.74 6.67
C TYR A 286 -14.70 -6.82 5.60
N THR A 287 -15.77 -7.62 5.58
CA THR A 287 -16.14 -8.37 4.37
C THR A 287 -17.28 -7.63 3.70
N LEU A 288 -17.10 -7.38 2.41
CA LEU A 288 -18.10 -6.82 1.54
C LEU A 288 -18.64 -7.92 0.66
N ASN A 289 -19.95 -7.92 0.44
CA ASN A 289 -20.57 -8.69 -0.64
C ASN A 289 -21.49 -7.75 -1.43
N PHE A 290 -21.09 -7.47 -2.67
CA PHE A 290 -21.81 -6.54 -3.54
C PHE A 290 -23.09 -7.12 -4.15
N ASN A 291 -23.29 -8.44 -4.12
CA ASN A 291 -24.54 -9.03 -4.60
C ASN A 291 -25.69 -8.73 -3.63
N ASP A 292 -25.39 -8.78 -2.34
CA ASP A 292 -26.40 -8.64 -1.28
C ASP A 292 -26.37 -7.25 -0.63
N ASN A 293 -25.49 -6.34 -1.07
CA ASN A 293 -25.24 -5.03 -0.47
C ASN A 293 -24.93 -5.10 1.03
N THR A 294 -24.17 -6.11 1.44
CA THR A 294 -23.81 -6.32 2.83
C THR A 294 -22.35 -5.90 3.08
N VAL A 295 -22.16 -5.23 4.21
CA VAL A 295 -20.84 -4.96 4.80
C VAL A 295 -20.88 -5.54 6.20
N SER A 296 -20.10 -6.60 6.43
CA SER A 296 -19.90 -7.15 7.77
C SER A 296 -18.59 -6.61 8.34
N ASN A 297 -18.64 -6.03 9.53
CA ASN A 297 -17.45 -5.72 10.30
C ASN A 297 -16.99 -7.03 10.95
N ASN A 298 -15.80 -7.50 10.59
CA ASN A 298 -15.34 -8.79 11.08
C ASN A 298 -14.33 -8.64 12.22
N TYR A 299 -13.57 -7.54 12.25
CA TYR A 299 -12.59 -7.28 13.28
C TYR A 299 -12.47 -5.80 13.58
N GLN A 300 -12.43 -5.48 14.87
CA GLN A 300 -12.07 -4.17 15.36
C GLN A 300 -11.13 -4.35 16.56
N ASN A 301 -9.86 -3.99 16.39
CA ASN A 301 -8.97 -3.89 17.53
C ASN A 301 -9.28 -2.57 18.26
N GLU A 302 -9.49 -2.60 19.58
CA GLU A 302 -9.63 -1.35 20.35
C GLU A 302 -8.30 -0.59 20.49
N GLN A 303 -7.17 -1.26 20.20
CA GLN A 303 -5.88 -0.62 20.13
C GLN A 303 -5.73 0.22 18.86
N ILE A 304 -5.14 1.40 19.03
CA ILE A 304 -4.80 2.32 17.93
C ILE A 304 -3.59 1.76 17.18
N VAL A 305 -3.88 0.92 16.21
CA VAL A 305 -2.95 0.38 15.21
C VAL A 305 -3.69 0.51 13.89
N GLY A 306 -3.06 1.00 12.84
CA GLY A 306 -3.59 0.79 11.50
C GLY A 306 -2.60 0.00 10.67
N SER A 307 -3.05 -0.51 9.52
CA SER A 307 -2.23 -1.27 8.60
C SER A 307 -2.28 -0.63 7.21
N TYR A 308 -1.13 -0.49 6.54
CA TYR A 308 -1.17 -0.51 5.09
C TYR A 308 -1.24 -1.99 4.71
N ALA A 309 -2.46 -2.51 4.59
CA ALA A 309 -2.65 -3.84 4.07
C ALA A 309 -2.38 -3.79 2.56
N ARG A 310 -1.12 -3.73 2.16
CA ARG A 310 -0.68 -4.29 0.88
C ARG A 310 -0.38 -5.78 1.09
N GLY A 311 -1.30 -6.43 1.80
CA GLY A 311 -1.15 -7.78 2.30
C GLY A 311 -1.56 -8.77 1.23
N ARG A 312 -0.71 -9.76 0.95
CA ARG A 312 -1.06 -10.84 0.02
C ARG A 312 -1.67 -12.04 0.75
N TYR A 313 -2.53 -12.77 0.04
CA TYR A 313 -3.26 -13.93 0.53
C TYR A 313 -2.42 -15.20 0.41
N ILE A 314 -2.51 -16.07 1.40
CA ILE A 314 -2.07 -17.47 1.30
C ILE A 314 -3.20 -18.34 1.84
N GLY A 315 -3.92 -19.04 0.96
CA GLY A 315 -5.13 -19.75 1.37
C GLY A 315 -6.09 -18.81 2.11
N ASP A 316 -6.47 -19.18 3.33
CA ASP A 316 -7.41 -18.44 4.19
C ASP A 316 -6.73 -17.40 5.10
N LEU A 317 -5.44 -17.11 4.85
CA LEU A 317 -4.61 -16.23 5.68
C LEU A 317 -4.28 -14.91 4.99
N LEU A 318 -4.38 -13.82 5.76
CA LEU A 318 -3.93 -12.48 5.35
C LEU A 318 -2.75 -12.00 6.18
N TYR A 319 -1.72 -11.49 5.50
CA TYR A 319 -0.52 -10.92 6.12
C TYR A 319 -0.56 -9.41 6.07
N SER A 320 -0.54 -8.76 7.23
CA SER A 320 -0.75 -7.32 7.32
C SER A 320 0.30 -6.66 8.21
N PRO A 321 1.11 -5.71 7.69
CA PRO A 321 2.04 -4.94 8.50
C PRO A 321 1.28 -3.83 9.27
N PRO A 322 1.15 -3.88 10.61
CA PRO A 322 0.77 -2.71 11.39
C PRO A 322 1.78 -1.58 11.15
N ILE A 323 1.29 -0.37 10.85
CA ILE A 323 2.12 0.81 10.77
C ILE A 323 2.34 1.35 12.15
N ILE A 324 3.60 1.59 12.44
CA ILE A 324 4.06 2.26 13.64
C ILE A 324 4.64 3.61 13.20
N PRO A 325 4.26 4.73 13.84
CA PRO A 325 4.83 6.02 13.50
C PRO A 325 6.35 5.99 13.70
N ILE A 326 7.10 6.33 12.65
CA ILE A 326 8.56 6.40 12.66
C ILE A 326 8.98 7.72 13.30
N PHE A 327 8.90 7.86 14.62
CA PHE A 327 9.61 8.93 15.34
C PHE A 327 10.03 8.47 16.74
N GLY A 328 11.34 8.41 16.96
CA GLY A 328 11.96 8.05 18.22
C GLY A 328 12.00 9.19 19.25
N ASN A 329 12.57 8.86 20.42
CA ASN A 329 12.73 9.69 21.63
C ASN A 329 13.23 11.13 21.43
N SER A 330 13.81 11.46 20.27
CA SER A 330 14.23 12.83 19.91
C SER A 330 13.06 13.81 19.85
N GLY A 331 11.87 13.38 19.43
CA GLY A 331 10.68 14.22 19.44
C GLY A 331 10.31 14.67 20.85
N LEU A 332 10.26 13.72 21.80
CA LEU A 332 9.95 13.92 23.22
C LEU A 332 10.92 14.88 23.89
N LEU A 333 12.21 14.77 23.57
CA LEU A 333 13.24 15.71 23.99
C LEU A 333 13.00 17.13 23.45
N ILE A 334 12.58 17.29 22.18
CA ILE A 334 12.29 18.62 21.61
C ILE A 334 11.07 19.26 22.28
N LEU A 335 9.98 18.52 22.51
CA LEU A 335 8.78 19.07 23.15
C LEU A 335 9.05 19.44 24.61
N VAL A 336 9.76 18.59 25.36
CA VAL A 336 10.22 18.91 26.73
C VAL A 336 11.12 20.15 26.69
N SER A 337 12.02 20.26 25.72
CA SER A 337 12.89 21.43 25.55
C SER A 337 12.09 22.70 25.26
N VAL A 338 11.11 22.65 24.34
CA VAL A 338 10.24 23.78 24.01
C VAL A 338 9.42 24.19 25.23
N LEU A 339 8.81 23.24 25.94
CA LEU A 339 8.02 23.51 27.15
C LEU A 339 8.88 24.13 28.26
N LEU A 340 10.08 23.60 28.50
CA LEU A 340 11.05 24.16 29.46
C LEU A 340 11.48 25.59 29.03
N CYS A 341 11.78 25.81 27.75
CA CYS A 341 12.14 27.14 27.25
C CYS A 341 10.99 28.13 27.39
N THR A 342 9.75 27.74 27.09
CA THR A 342 8.57 28.59 27.29
C THR A 342 8.30 28.88 28.77
N GLY A 343 8.47 27.89 29.66
CA GLY A 343 8.33 28.07 31.10
C GLY A 343 9.34 29.06 31.68
N ILE A 344 10.61 28.98 31.23
CA ILE A 344 11.67 29.94 31.63
C ILE A 344 11.37 31.34 31.10
N PHE A 345 10.83 31.47 29.88
CA PHE A 345 10.45 32.76 29.31
C PHE A 345 9.32 33.42 30.10
N TYR A 346 8.27 32.65 30.43
CA TYR A 346 7.14 33.15 31.23
C TYR A 346 7.55 33.48 32.68
N SER A 347 8.41 32.67 33.31
CA SER A 347 8.87 32.96 34.68
C SER A 347 9.75 34.21 34.80
N ARG A 348 10.38 34.64 33.70
CA ARG A 348 11.14 35.90 33.64
C ARG A 348 10.25 37.13 33.42
N GLN A 349 9.11 36.99 32.74
CA GLN A 349 8.18 38.11 32.55
C GLN A 349 7.37 38.47 33.80
N TYR A 350 7.18 37.53 34.74
CA TYR A 350 6.39 37.78 35.96
C TYR A 350 7.23 38.23 37.18
N ASN A 351 8.55 38.30 37.05
CA ASN A 351 9.47 38.75 38.11
C ASN A 351 10.06 40.15 37.85
N HIS A 352 9.47 40.90 36.92
CA HIS A 352 9.65 42.34 36.71
C HIS A 352 8.28 43.00 36.78
#